data_AF-A0A914CKA6-F1
#
_entry.id   AF-A0A914CKA6-F1
#
_cell.length_a   1.000
_cell.length_b   1.000
_cell.length_c   1.000
_cell.angle_alpha   90.00
_cell.angle_beta   90.00
_cell.angle_gamma   90.00
#
_symmetry.space_group_name_H-M   'P 1'
#
loop_
_entity.id
_entity.type
_entity.pdbx_description
1 polymer ?
#
loop_
_entity_poly.entity_id
_entity_poly.type
_entity_poly.pdbx_seq_one_letter_code
_entity_poly.pdbx_strand_id
1 'polypeptide(L)'
;MFYGAFILKKSDLSLVITEMNNKLECPLWHGEVNCIRRFYELPKETRPNTKDCIFFSSHEPCSLCLSAITWSGFDNFYYLFGHEDTRDSFEMPHDLKIMKEVFNCEPGSYNKKNFYWKCYSLKDMIKNCIEDENERKEIQERINKISKKYEEMFQIMKNYDSFKFSYL
;
A
#
# COMPACT_ATOMS: atom_id res chain seq x y z
N MET A 1 3.78 11.42 -5.35
CA MET A 1 3.63 10.94 -3.96
C MET A 1 4.05 9.50 -3.95
N PHE A 2 4.97 9.09 -3.08
CA PHE A 2 5.63 7.79 -3.17
C PHE A 2 4.81 6.70 -2.48
N TYR A 3 3.65 6.39 -3.03
CA TYR A 3 2.90 5.20 -2.67
C TYR A 3 2.92 4.23 -3.83
N GLY A 4 3.02 2.95 -3.53
CA GLY A 4 3.15 1.94 -4.55
C GLY A 4 2.61 0.61 -4.08
N ALA A 5 2.39 -0.25 -5.04
CA ALA A 5 1.94 -1.61 -4.81
C ALA A 5 2.64 -2.56 -5.77
N PHE A 6 2.78 -3.80 -5.36
CA PHE A 6 3.29 -4.86 -6.20
C PHE A 6 2.51 -6.14 -5.99
N ILE A 7 2.53 -6.99 -7.01
CA ILE A 7 1.82 -8.27 -7.01
C ILE A 7 2.86 -9.37 -7.16
N LEU A 8 2.83 -10.36 -6.26
CA LEU A 8 3.69 -11.55 -6.30
C LEU A 8 2.88 -12.80 -6.63
N LYS A 9 3.51 -13.83 -7.18
CA LYS A 9 2.92 -15.18 -7.22
C LYS A 9 3.04 -15.84 -5.85
N LYS A 10 1.99 -16.52 -5.40
CA LYS A 10 2.01 -17.28 -4.13
C LYS A 10 2.98 -18.46 -4.16
N SER A 11 3.19 -19.06 -5.33
CA SER A 11 3.98 -20.29 -5.51
C SER A 11 5.46 -20.12 -5.18
N ASP A 12 6.04 -18.98 -5.54
CA ASP A 12 7.48 -18.75 -5.51
C ASP A 12 7.87 -17.30 -5.12
N LEU A 13 6.88 -16.47 -4.80
CA LEU A 13 7.05 -15.05 -4.48
C LEU A 13 7.69 -14.22 -5.61
N SER A 14 7.69 -14.73 -6.85
CA SER A 14 8.18 -13.98 -7.99
C SER A 14 7.31 -12.75 -8.26
N LEU A 15 7.97 -11.65 -8.63
CA LEU A 15 7.30 -10.39 -8.97
C LEU A 15 6.53 -10.55 -10.28
N VAL A 16 5.24 -10.24 -10.24
CA VAL A 16 4.39 -10.15 -11.44
C VAL A 16 4.44 -8.73 -11.98
N ILE A 17 4.16 -7.74 -11.13
CA ILE A 17 4.16 -6.33 -11.52
C ILE A 17 4.33 -5.43 -10.29
N THR A 18 4.89 -4.25 -10.48
CA THR A 18 5.02 -3.19 -9.48
C THR A 18 4.68 -1.85 -10.12
N GLU A 19 3.95 -1.02 -9.39
CA GLU A 19 3.54 0.30 -9.86
C GLU A 19 3.50 1.29 -8.70
N MET A 20 3.55 2.57 -9.05
CA MET A 20 3.48 3.68 -8.12
C MET A 20 2.27 4.57 -8.41
N ASN A 21 1.94 5.44 -7.46
CA ASN A 21 0.92 6.46 -7.58
C ASN A 21 1.23 7.36 -8.79
N ASN A 22 0.22 7.54 -9.64
CA ASN A 22 0.25 8.39 -10.80
C ASN A 22 -0.91 9.40 -10.78
N LYS A 23 -1.10 10.06 -9.64
CA LYS A 23 -2.21 11.01 -9.43
C LYS A 23 -2.19 12.25 -10.33
N LEU A 24 -1.04 12.55 -10.94
CA LEU A 24 -0.90 13.68 -11.87
C LEU A 24 -1.65 13.44 -13.17
N GLU A 25 -1.70 12.19 -13.63
CA GLU A 25 -2.46 11.79 -14.81
C GLU A 25 -3.94 11.57 -14.49
N CYS A 26 -4.23 10.92 -13.35
CA CYS A 26 -5.60 10.72 -12.89
C CYS A 26 -5.64 10.65 -11.36
N PRO A 27 -6.50 11.44 -10.69
CA PRO A 27 -6.57 11.45 -9.22
C PRO A 27 -6.92 10.08 -8.61
N LEU A 28 -7.51 9.16 -9.38
CA LEU A 28 -7.83 7.80 -8.94
C LEU A 28 -6.64 6.84 -9.00
N TRP A 29 -5.55 7.19 -9.71
CA TRP A 29 -4.40 6.31 -9.90
C TRP A 29 -3.47 6.35 -8.69
N HIS A 30 -4.01 5.91 -7.55
CA HIS A 30 -3.23 5.52 -6.38
C HIS A 30 -2.32 4.34 -6.74
N GLY A 31 -1.29 4.07 -5.92
CA GLY A 31 -0.32 3.02 -6.24
C GLY A 31 -0.99 1.66 -6.45
N GLU A 32 -1.98 1.35 -5.61
CA GLU A 32 -2.76 0.13 -5.65
C GLU A 32 -3.66 0.06 -6.90
N VAL A 33 -4.39 1.14 -7.19
CA VAL A 33 -5.29 1.21 -8.35
C VAL A 33 -4.51 1.15 -9.65
N ASN A 34 -3.39 1.88 -9.74
CA ASN A 34 -2.51 1.85 -10.90
C ASN A 34 -1.88 0.46 -11.08
N CYS A 35 -1.45 -0.19 -10.00
CA CYS A 35 -0.94 -1.57 -10.03
C CYS A 35 -1.99 -2.56 -10.56
N ILE A 36 -3.23 -2.47 -10.08
CA ILE A 36 -4.36 -3.29 -10.58
C ILE A 36 -4.61 -3.01 -12.06
N ARG A 37 -4.67 -1.74 -12.48
CA ARG A 37 -4.86 -1.37 -13.89
C ARG A 37 -3.81 -2.03 -14.76
N ARG A 38 -2.54 -1.85 -14.42
CA ARG A 38 -1.39 -2.36 -15.17
C ARG A 38 -1.32 -3.89 -15.16
N PHE A 39 -1.75 -4.52 -14.07
CA PHE A 39 -1.94 -5.97 -14.01
C PHE A 39 -2.97 -6.45 -15.02
N TYR A 40 -4.11 -5.76 -15.15
CA TYR A 40 -5.15 -6.11 -16.13
C TYR A 40 -4.83 -5.72 -17.59
N GLU A 41 -3.78 -4.92 -17.80
CA GLU A 41 -3.21 -4.64 -19.13
C GLU A 41 -2.22 -5.72 -19.59
N LEU A 42 -1.76 -6.62 -18.70
CA LEU A 42 -0.99 -7.79 -19.10
C LEU A 42 -1.81 -8.70 -20.03
N PRO A 43 -1.17 -9.37 -21.02
CA PRO A 43 -1.83 -10.36 -21.86
C PRO A 43 -2.55 -11.42 -21.01
N LYS A 44 -3.79 -11.75 -21.38
CA LYS A 44 -4.64 -12.63 -20.57
C LYS A 44 -4.03 -14.02 -20.40
N GLU A 45 -3.27 -14.47 -21.38
CA GLU A 45 -2.62 -15.78 -21.47
C GLU A 45 -1.47 -15.93 -20.47
N THR A 46 -0.82 -14.83 -20.10
CA THR A 46 0.32 -14.81 -19.18
C THR A 46 0.02 -14.18 -17.82
N ARG A 47 -1.14 -13.53 -17.70
CA ARG A 47 -1.61 -12.94 -16.45
C ARG A 47 -2.06 -14.03 -15.47
N PRO A 48 -1.47 -14.13 -14.27
CA PRO A 48 -1.89 -15.10 -13.27
C PRO A 48 -3.31 -14.82 -12.76
N ASN A 49 -3.97 -15.84 -12.21
CA ASN A 49 -5.22 -15.63 -11.49
C ASN A 49 -4.94 -14.82 -10.21
N THR A 50 -5.79 -13.86 -9.86
CA THR A 50 -5.60 -13.04 -8.65
C THR A 50 -5.64 -13.87 -7.36
N LYS A 51 -6.31 -15.04 -7.37
CA LYS A 51 -6.29 -16.00 -6.25
C LYS A 51 -4.96 -16.74 -6.11
N ASP A 52 -4.11 -16.74 -7.13
CA ASP A 52 -2.75 -17.28 -7.08
C ASP A 52 -1.71 -16.20 -6.74
N CYS A 53 -2.17 -14.99 -6.39
CA CYS A 53 -1.33 -13.83 -6.18
C CYS A 53 -1.42 -13.26 -4.76
N ILE A 54 -0.32 -12.63 -4.35
CA ILE A 54 -0.26 -11.78 -3.16
C ILE A 54 -0.27 -10.33 -3.62
N PHE A 55 -1.21 -9.54 -3.11
CA PHE A 55 -1.22 -8.10 -3.31
C PHE A 55 -0.46 -7.42 -2.16
N PHE A 56 0.52 -6.58 -2.47
CA PHE A 56 1.25 -5.83 -1.46
C PHE A 56 1.15 -4.35 -1.74
N SER A 57 0.77 -3.57 -0.73
CA SER A 57 0.79 -2.11 -0.78
C SER A 57 1.86 -1.58 0.17
N SER A 58 2.57 -0.50 -0.19
CA SER A 58 3.51 0.10 0.76
C SER A 58 2.78 0.65 1.99
N HIS A 59 1.59 1.21 1.81
CA HIS A 59 0.77 1.79 2.87
C HIS A 59 -0.59 1.10 2.96
N GLU A 60 -1.20 1.17 4.13
CA GLU A 60 -2.54 0.65 4.36
C GLU A 60 -3.53 1.29 3.36
N PRO A 61 -4.25 0.49 2.55
CA PRO A 61 -5.08 1.04 1.48
C PRO A 61 -6.26 1.86 2.00
N CYS A 62 -6.54 3.00 1.34
CA CYS A 62 -7.74 3.80 1.60
C CYS A 62 -9.02 3.15 1.04
N SER A 63 -10.20 3.73 1.29
CA SER A 63 -11.49 3.16 0.84
C SER A 63 -11.57 2.90 -0.68
N LEU A 64 -10.97 3.77 -1.51
CA LEU A 64 -10.88 3.56 -2.95
C LEU A 64 -10.08 2.29 -3.27
N CYS A 65 -8.88 2.18 -2.72
CA CYS A 65 -7.97 1.07 -2.97
C CYS A 65 -8.50 -0.25 -2.40
N LEU A 66 -9.10 -0.24 -1.20
CA LEU A 66 -9.79 -1.39 -0.62
C LEU A 66 -10.90 -1.91 -1.55
N SER A 67 -11.67 -0.98 -2.13
CA SER A 67 -12.71 -1.33 -3.11
C SER A 67 -12.10 -1.92 -4.39
N ALA A 68 -11.03 -1.32 -4.91
CA ALA A 68 -10.35 -1.82 -6.11
C ALA A 68 -9.77 -3.23 -5.92
N ILE A 69 -9.12 -3.50 -4.79
CA ILE A 69 -8.61 -4.84 -4.43
C ILE A 69 -9.76 -5.86 -4.36
N THR A 70 -10.88 -5.46 -3.76
CA THR A 70 -12.08 -6.31 -3.65
C THR A 70 -12.65 -6.66 -5.03
N TRP A 71 -12.88 -5.66 -5.88
CA TRP A 71 -13.43 -5.84 -7.22
C TRP A 71 -12.51 -6.61 -8.17
N SER A 72 -11.20 -6.50 -7.99
CA SER A 72 -10.21 -7.22 -8.79
C SER A 72 -10.03 -8.69 -8.38
N GLY A 73 -10.66 -9.12 -7.29
CA GLY A 73 -10.76 -10.53 -6.92
C GLY A 73 -9.57 -11.08 -6.14
N PHE A 74 -8.65 -10.25 -5.65
CA PHE A 74 -7.62 -10.73 -4.71
C PHE A 74 -8.28 -11.21 -3.41
N ASP A 75 -7.78 -12.33 -2.86
CA ASP A 75 -8.24 -12.89 -1.59
C ASP A 75 -7.37 -12.51 -0.39
N ASN A 76 -6.29 -11.76 -0.64
CA ASN A 76 -5.37 -11.30 0.38
C ASN A 76 -4.70 -9.99 -0.04
N PHE A 77 -4.30 -9.20 0.95
CA PHE A 77 -3.29 -8.17 0.74
C PHE A 77 -2.44 -7.92 1.99
N TYR A 78 -1.27 -7.35 1.77
CA TYR A 78 -0.29 -7.03 2.80
C TYR A 78 0.08 -5.56 2.71
N TYR A 79 0.43 -4.96 3.84
CA TYR A 79 0.92 -3.59 3.89
C TYR A 79 2.04 -3.39 4.91
N LEU A 80 2.92 -2.42 4.67
CA LEU A 80 4.03 -2.11 5.57
C LEU A 80 3.70 -0.98 6.55
N PHE A 81 3.23 0.16 6.04
CA PHE A 81 2.92 1.34 6.83
C PHE A 81 1.42 1.41 7.10
N GLY A 82 1.01 1.48 8.37
CA GLY A 82 -0.40 1.60 8.76
C GLY A 82 -0.96 3.01 8.54
N HIS A 83 -2.27 3.18 8.71
CA HIS A 83 -2.89 4.51 8.72
C HIS A 83 -2.31 5.43 9.82
N GLU A 84 -1.89 4.87 10.96
CA GLU A 84 -1.25 5.63 12.04
C GLU A 84 0.11 6.19 11.62
N ASP A 85 0.96 5.35 11.01
CA ASP A 85 2.23 5.79 10.42
C ASP A 85 2.00 6.89 9.37
N THR A 86 0.93 6.74 8.58
CA THR A 86 0.60 7.67 7.48
C THR A 86 0.09 9.01 7.97
N ARG A 87 -0.78 9.00 8.99
CA ARG A 87 -1.34 10.20 9.64
C ARG A 87 -0.25 11.05 10.26
N ASP A 88 0.66 10.42 10.99
CA ASP A 88 1.63 11.13 11.82
C ASP A 88 2.87 11.58 11.03
N SER A 89 3.16 10.99 9.86
CA SER A 89 4.37 11.27 9.08
C SER A 89 4.15 11.85 7.67
N PHE A 90 2.95 11.78 7.08
CA PHE A 90 2.78 12.05 5.64
C PHE A 90 1.69 13.06 5.23
N GLU A 91 1.07 13.80 6.16
CA GLU A 91 0.10 14.88 5.88
C GLU A 91 -0.95 14.51 4.80
N MET A 92 -1.59 13.34 4.94
CA MET A 92 -2.65 12.86 4.03
C MET A 92 -4.05 12.89 4.65
N PRO A 93 -4.63 14.08 4.92
CA PRO A 93 -5.91 14.17 5.60
C PRO A 93 -7.09 13.74 4.72
N HIS A 94 -6.98 13.84 3.38
CA HIS A 94 -8.13 13.67 2.49
C HIS A 94 -8.64 12.23 2.40
N ASP A 95 -7.75 11.24 2.26
CA ASP A 95 -8.15 9.84 2.11
C ASP A 95 -8.83 9.31 3.38
N LEU A 96 -8.25 9.63 4.55
CA LEU A 96 -8.81 9.27 5.85
C LEU A 96 -10.13 10.00 6.11
N LYS A 97 -10.25 11.26 5.67
CA LYS A 97 -11.50 12.02 5.76
C LYS A 97 -12.58 11.42 4.86
N ILE A 98 -12.26 10.96 3.65
CA ILE A 98 -13.24 10.27 2.79
C ILE A 98 -13.75 9.00 3.47
N MET A 99 -12.87 8.20 4.08
CA MET A 99 -13.31 7.00 4.82
C MET A 99 -14.33 7.36 5.92
N LYS A 100 -14.07 8.43 6.67
CA LYS A 100 -14.96 8.88 7.74
C LYS A 100 -16.26 9.49 7.20
N GLU A 101 -16.17 10.49 6.33
CA GLU A 101 -17.32 11.30 5.89
C GLU A 101 -18.22 10.56 4.90
N VAL A 102 -17.66 9.74 4.00
CA VAL A 102 -18.43 9.05 2.95
C VAL A 102 -18.90 7.67 3.42
N PHE A 103 -18.06 6.96 4.19
CA PHE A 103 -18.33 5.56 4.57
C PHE A 103 -18.65 5.37 6.05
N ASN A 104 -18.67 6.45 6.85
CA ASN A 104 -18.85 6.39 8.31
C ASN A 104 -17.90 5.38 8.98
N CYS A 105 -16.67 5.30 8.47
CA CYS A 105 -15.65 4.37 8.94
C CYS A 105 -14.46 5.15 9.48
N GLU A 106 -14.19 5.01 10.77
CA GLU A 106 -12.95 5.57 11.34
C GLU A 106 -11.72 4.89 10.67
N PRO A 107 -10.64 5.63 10.41
CA PRO A 107 -9.40 5.09 9.87
C PRO A 107 -8.94 3.82 10.62
N GLY A 108 -8.68 2.75 9.87
CA GLY A 108 -8.23 1.46 10.42
C GLY A 108 -9.32 0.60 11.06
N SER A 109 -10.56 1.09 11.16
CA SER A 109 -11.69 0.35 11.74
C SER A 109 -12.46 -0.52 10.73
N TYR A 110 -11.98 -0.61 9.49
CA TYR A 110 -12.56 -1.48 8.47
C TYR A 110 -12.26 -2.97 8.78
N ASN A 111 -13.08 -3.88 8.25
CA ASN A 111 -12.93 -5.31 8.49
C ASN A 111 -11.67 -5.89 7.83
N LYS A 112 -10.63 -6.15 8.64
CA LYS A 112 -9.36 -6.76 8.21
C LYS A 112 -9.49 -8.22 7.74
N LYS A 113 -10.59 -8.87 8.09
CA LYS A 113 -11.01 -10.19 7.59
C LYS A 113 -12.48 -10.11 7.23
N ASN A 114 -12.81 -10.41 5.99
CA ASN A 114 -14.18 -10.40 5.50
C ASN A 114 -14.38 -11.53 4.47
N PHE A 115 -15.54 -11.56 3.81
CA PHE A 115 -15.87 -12.58 2.82
C PHE A 115 -14.90 -12.59 1.61
N TYR A 116 -14.40 -11.42 1.21
CA TYR A 116 -13.61 -11.26 0.01
C TYR A 116 -12.12 -11.56 0.22
N TRP A 117 -11.56 -11.05 1.33
CA TRP A 117 -10.13 -11.14 1.60
C TRP A 117 -9.77 -11.08 3.09
N LYS A 118 -8.50 -11.40 3.36
CA LYS A 118 -7.80 -11.12 4.63
C LYS A 118 -6.64 -10.17 4.39
N CYS A 119 -6.45 -9.19 5.25
CA CYS A 119 -5.31 -8.30 5.18
C CYS A 119 -4.34 -8.47 6.34
N TYR A 120 -3.08 -8.13 6.10
CA TYR A 120 -1.98 -8.37 7.04
C TYR A 120 -1.03 -7.17 7.11
N SER A 121 -0.77 -6.70 8.32
CA SER A 121 0.33 -5.77 8.60
C SER A 121 1.64 -6.56 8.65
N LEU A 122 2.61 -6.19 7.81
CA LEU A 122 3.92 -6.86 7.79
C LEU A 122 4.65 -6.68 9.13
N LYS A 123 4.53 -5.50 9.75
CA LYS A 123 5.10 -5.24 11.08
C LYS A 123 4.52 -6.18 12.15
N ASP A 124 3.20 -6.40 12.14
CA ASP A 124 2.55 -7.31 13.08
C ASP A 124 2.94 -8.76 12.83
N MET A 125 3.09 -9.16 11.56
CA MET A 125 3.55 -10.51 11.22
C MET A 125 4.97 -10.76 11.73
N ILE A 126 5.89 -9.81 11.53
CA ILE A 126 7.27 -9.94 12.02
C ILE A 126 7.29 -10.09 13.54
N LYS A 127 6.49 -9.29 14.25
CA LYS A 127 6.39 -9.35 15.70
C LYS A 127 5.85 -10.69 16.20
N ASN A 128 4.84 -11.24 15.52
CA ASN A 128 4.06 -12.37 16.03
C ASN A 128 4.45 -13.74 15.43
N CYS A 129 5.15 -13.78 14.29
CA CYS A 129 5.44 -15.02 13.56
C CYS A 129 6.93 -15.39 13.54
N ILE A 130 7.84 -14.46 13.83
CA ILE A 130 9.29 -14.74 13.83
C ILE A 130 9.74 -14.96 15.27
N GLU A 131 10.03 -16.20 15.65
CA GLU A 131 10.42 -16.57 17.02
C GLU A 131 11.85 -16.17 17.35
N ASP A 132 12.78 -16.27 16.40
CA ASP A 132 14.18 -15.91 16.58
C ASP A 132 14.34 -14.39 16.76
N GLU A 133 14.90 -13.98 17.90
CA GLU A 133 15.04 -12.57 18.25
C GLU A 133 16.08 -11.84 17.37
N ASN A 134 17.13 -12.53 16.94
CA ASN A 134 18.17 -11.95 16.08
C ASN A 134 17.64 -11.73 14.66
N GLU A 135 16.94 -12.74 14.10
CA GLU A 135 16.28 -12.62 12.81
C GLU A 135 15.24 -11.49 12.82
N ARG A 136 14.41 -11.42 13.88
CA ARG A 136 13.43 -10.36 14.05
C ARG A 136 14.09 -8.98 14.10
N LYS A 137 15.20 -8.83 14.83
CA LYS A 137 15.98 -7.57 14.89
C LYS A 137 16.54 -7.18 13.53
N GLU A 138 17.13 -8.12 12.80
CA GLU A 138 17.69 -7.86 11.47
C GLU A 138 16.62 -7.35 10.49
N ILE A 139 15.45 -8.00 10.47
CA ILE A 139 14.33 -7.59 9.62
C ILE A 139 13.80 -6.22 10.07
N GLN A 140 13.70 -5.98 11.37
CA GLN A 140 13.27 -4.68 11.89
C GLN A 140 14.24 -3.56 11.49
N GLU A 141 15.56 -3.80 11.51
CA GLU A 141 16.56 -2.85 11.03
C GLU A 141 16.41 -2.54 9.54
N ARG A 142 16.10 -3.57 8.73
CA ARG A 142 15.81 -3.38 7.30
C ARG A 142 14.57 -2.51 7.08
N ILE A 143 13.51 -2.75 7.84
CA ILE A 143 12.30 -1.91 7.82
C ILE A 143 12.64 -0.48 8.22
N ASN A 144 13.41 -0.26 9.28
CA ASN A 144 13.79 1.08 9.73
C ASN A 144 14.60 1.82 8.65
N LYS A 145 15.51 1.14 7.95
CA LYS A 145 16.23 1.71 6.80
C LYS A 145 15.28 2.10 5.66
N ILE A 146 14.24 1.31 5.41
CA ILE A 146 13.20 1.64 4.41
C ILE A 146 12.39 2.85 4.87
N SER A 147 11.89 2.86 6.11
CA SER A 147 11.14 3.98 6.69
C SER A 147 11.90 5.29 6.56
N LYS A 148 13.19 5.30 6.93
CA LYS A 148 14.05 6.48 6.81
C LYS A 148 14.15 6.99 5.37
N LYS A 149 14.28 6.10 4.39
CA LYS A 149 14.28 6.49 2.96
C LYS A 149 12.95 7.11 2.54
N TYR A 150 11.83 6.57 2.99
CA TYR A 150 10.50 7.14 2.73
C TYR A 150 10.38 8.55 3.33
N GLU A 151 10.85 8.75 4.56
CA GLU A 151 10.88 10.07 5.21
C GLU A 151 11.75 11.06 4.44
N GLU A 152 12.98 10.68 4.07
CA GLU A 152 13.89 11.51 3.26
C GLU A 152 13.25 11.93 1.93
N MET A 153 12.62 10.98 1.22
CA MET A 153 11.92 11.25 -0.04
C MET A 153 10.71 12.17 0.16
N PHE A 154 9.96 11.98 1.24
CA PHE A 154 8.83 12.85 1.57
C PHE A 154 9.28 14.28 1.86
N GLN A 155 10.37 14.47 2.59
CA GLN A 155 10.92 15.81 2.85
C GLN A 155 11.39 16.51 1.56
N ILE A 156 12.03 15.79 0.65
CA ILE A 156 12.40 16.33 -0.67
C ILE A 156 11.15 16.79 -1.43
N MET A 157 10.09 15.98 -1.45
CA MET A 157 8.84 16.36 -2.09
C MET A 157 8.18 17.58 -1.46
N LYS A 158 8.09 17.63 -0.13
CA LYS A 158 7.50 18.76 0.59
C LYS A 158 8.23 20.06 0.28
N ASN A 159 9.56 20.02 0.20
CA ASN A 159 10.39 21.15 -0.18
C ASN A 159 10.21 21.56 -1.65
N TYR A 160 9.97 20.60 -2.55
CA TYR A 160 9.70 20.90 -3.96
C TYR A 160 8.32 21.55 -4.15
N ASP A 161 7.28 21.03 -3.49
CA ASP A 161 5.94 21.59 -3.56
C ASP A 161 5.88 22.99 -2.90
N SER A 162 6.54 23.18 -1.74
CA SER A 162 6.63 24.50 -1.12
C SER A 162 7.35 25.54 -1.99
N PHE A 163 8.37 25.12 -2.76
CA PHE A 163 9.05 25.98 -3.73
C PHE A 163 8.19 26.29 -4.97
N LYS A 164 7.34 25.36 -5.40
CA LYS A 164 6.45 25.56 -6.57
C LYS A 164 5.27 26.49 -6.26
N PHE A 165 4.82 26.52 -5.01
CA PHE A 165 3.75 27.40 -4.53
C PHE A 165 4.25 28.71 -3.91
N SER A 166 5.57 28.95 -3.78
CA SER A 166 6.11 30.24 -3.31
C SER A 166 6.22 31.30 -4.42
N TYR A 167 5.95 30.94 -5.67
CA TYR A 167 5.95 31.84 -6.84
C TYR A 167 4.55 32.03 -7.45
N LEU A 168 3.51 31.63 -6.72
CA LEU A 168 2.10 31.96 -6.97
C LEU A 168 1.57 32.76 -5.77
#